data_AF-A0A0U1LKC6-F1
#
_entry.id   AF-A0A0U1LKC6-F1
#
_cell.length_a   1.000
_cell.length_b   1.000
_cell.length_c   1.000
_cell.angle_alpha   90.00
_cell.angle_beta   90.00
_cell.angle_gamma   90.00
#
_symmetry.space_group_name_H-M   'P 1'
#
loop_
_entity.id
_entity.type
_entity.pdbx_description
1 polymer ?
#
loop_
_entity_poly.entity_id
_entity_poly.type
_entity_poly.pdbx_seq_one_letter_code
_entity_poly.pdbx_strand_id
1 'polypeptide(L)'
;MSWVLKRWLGSEEASSPSPPTQSTNTPQSSPQTPVLQPQPQPQDQKPLRTFPNSQKILIGGLFFLSFASHVTRRALARRRLHAIPPFYSSSVYHQPPGNGALDAVEAFNIATINVASIAMTALGGAMCALDINSVEQARVRVRTGMGISQGVPPTEEEEKQFEQDIEEWVGKMLDKKDIGEIKKKVEAAKLEASKKE
;
A
#
# COMPACT_ATOMS: atom_id res chain seq x y z
N MET A 1 -17.02 -41.65 3.09
CA MET A 1 -15.79 -41.25 2.37
C MET A 1 -15.72 -41.93 1.00
N SER A 2 -16.62 -41.61 0.05
CA SER A 2 -16.58 -42.18 -1.31
C SER A 2 -17.37 -41.33 -2.32
N TRP A 3 -17.17 -40.01 -2.30
CA TRP A 3 -17.73 -39.08 -3.29
C TRP A 3 -16.65 -38.41 -4.16
N VAL A 4 -15.37 -38.59 -3.82
CA VAL A 4 -14.24 -37.95 -4.50
C VAL A 4 -13.75 -38.77 -5.71
N LEU A 5 -14.12 -40.05 -5.83
CA LEU A 5 -13.70 -40.93 -6.94
C LEU A 5 -14.65 -40.98 -8.15
N LYS A 6 -15.87 -40.43 -8.05
CA LYS A 6 -16.86 -40.47 -9.15
C LYS A 6 -16.76 -39.31 -10.16
N ARG A 7 -15.82 -38.39 -9.97
CA ARG A 7 -15.67 -37.18 -10.82
C ARG A 7 -14.59 -37.31 -11.89
N TRP A 8 -13.97 -38.48 -12.03
CA TRP A 8 -12.83 -38.69 -12.94
C TRP A 8 -13.11 -39.68 -14.11
N LEU A 9 -14.32 -40.22 -14.23
CA LEU A 9 -14.74 -41.07 -15.36
C LEU A 9 -16.03 -40.50 -15.96
N GLY A 10 -15.90 -39.54 -16.87
CA GLY A 10 -16.99 -38.98 -17.66
C GLY A 10 -16.67 -39.17 -19.14
N SER A 11 -17.38 -40.14 -19.74
CA SER A 11 -17.16 -40.74 -21.05
C SER A 11 -17.36 -39.81 -22.25
N GLU A 12 -16.55 -40.03 -23.28
CA GLU A 12 -16.73 -39.58 -24.66
C GLU A 12 -17.85 -40.33 -25.41
N GLU A 13 -18.40 -39.62 -26.38
CA GLU A 13 -19.30 -39.91 -27.51
C GLU A 13 -19.54 -41.36 -27.98
N ALA A 14 -20.79 -41.65 -28.38
CA ALA A 14 -21.09 -42.14 -29.74
C ALA A 14 -22.60 -42.07 -30.07
N SER A 15 -22.88 -41.90 -31.37
CA SER A 15 -24.08 -41.33 -31.99
C SER A 15 -25.16 -42.33 -32.47
N SER A 16 -26.31 -41.73 -32.86
CA SER A 16 -27.34 -42.17 -33.85
C SER A 16 -28.44 -43.14 -33.39
N PRO A 17 -29.65 -43.17 -34.04
CA PRO A 17 -29.91 -42.92 -35.47
C PRO A 17 -31.13 -42.04 -35.87
N SER A 18 -31.16 -41.66 -37.16
CA SER A 18 -32.21 -40.92 -37.90
C SER A 18 -33.43 -41.79 -38.31
N PRO A 19 -34.53 -41.16 -38.78
CA PRO A 19 -35.01 -41.40 -40.16
C PRO A 19 -35.55 -40.12 -40.91
N PRO A 20 -35.90 -40.20 -42.23
CA PRO A 20 -35.77 -39.08 -43.20
C PRO A 20 -37.07 -38.53 -43.88
N THR A 21 -36.88 -37.43 -44.65
CA THR A 21 -37.66 -36.89 -45.83
C THR A 21 -39.05 -36.26 -45.59
N GLN A 22 -39.54 -35.17 -46.22
CA GLN A 22 -39.38 -34.49 -47.55
C GLN A 22 -39.89 -33.01 -47.45
N SER A 23 -39.16 -32.01 -47.97
CA SER A 23 -39.41 -31.14 -49.15
C SER A 23 -40.74 -30.37 -49.27
N THR A 24 -40.67 -29.02 -49.45
CA THR A 24 -41.07 -28.27 -50.69
C THR A 24 -41.45 -26.78 -50.47
N ASN A 25 -40.87 -25.92 -51.33
CA ASN A 25 -41.26 -24.56 -51.81
C ASN A 25 -41.00 -23.25 -51.02
N THR A 26 -40.13 -22.42 -51.62
CA THR A 26 -39.99 -20.94 -51.59
C THR A 26 -41.11 -20.31 -52.48
N PRO A 27 -41.42 -18.98 -52.51
CA PRO A 27 -40.58 -17.84 -52.10
C PRO A 27 -41.24 -16.62 -51.39
N GLN A 28 -40.38 -15.83 -50.74
CA GLN A 28 -40.37 -14.35 -50.71
C GLN A 28 -41.47 -13.58 -49.94
N SER A 29 -41.09 -13.06 -48.75
CA SER A 29 -41.20 -11.62 -48.42
C SER A 29 -40.38 -11.30 -47.16
N SER A 30 -39.45 -10.33 -47.24
CA SER A 30 -38.70 -9.76 -46.10
C SER A 30 -39.59 -8.72 -45.37
N PRO A 31 -39.38 -8.40 -44.08
CA PRO A 31 -38.21 -7.60 -43.66
C PRO A 31 -37.58 -7.92 -42.28
N GLN A 32 -36.28 -7.63 -42.19
CA GLN A 32 -35.50 -7.21 -41.01
C GLN A 32 -35.06 -8.28 -39.99
N THR A 33 -33.81 -8.68 -40.16
CA THR A 33 -32.92 -9.33 -39.19
C THR A 33 -32.65 -8.43 -37.97
N PRO A 34 -32.64 -8.98 -36.73
CA PRO A 34 -31.94 -8.35 -35.62
C PRO A 34 -30.43 -8.41 -35.90
N VAL A 35 -29.79 -7.25 -35.90
CA VAL A 35 -28.34 -7.13 -35.96
C VAL A 35 -27.74 -7.81 -34.73
N LEU A 36 -27.08 -8.95 -34.93
CA LEU A 36 -26.18 -9.54 -33.94
C LEU A 36 -25.00 -8.56 -33.74
N GLN A 37 -25.02 -7.84 -32.63
CA GLN A 37 -23.86 -7.11 -32.14
C GLN A 37 -22.72 -8.11 -31.88
N PRO A 38 -21.51 -7.89 -32.44
CA PRO A 38 -20.35 -8.65 -32.03
C PRO A 38 -20.04 -8.30 -30.57
N GLN A 39 -20.23 -9.29 -29.69
CA GLN A 39 -19.72 -9.26 -28.33
C GLN A 39 -18.20 -9.00 -28.39
N PRO A 40 -17.65 -7.94 -27.77
CA PRO A 40 -16.21 -7.79 -27.68
C PRO A 40 -15.68 -8.95 -26.81
N GLN A 41 -15.05 -9.93 -27.46
CA GLN A 41 -14.21 -10.89 -26.75
C GLN A 41 -13.11 -10.11 -26.03
N PRO A 42 -12.84 -10.37 -24.73
CA PRO A 42 -11.63 -9.91 -24.10
C PRO A 42 -10.48 -10.52 -24.89
N GLN A 43 -9.72 -9.69 -25.61
CA GLN A 43 -8.47 -10.14 -26.19
C GLN A 43 -7.56 -10.57 -25.05
N ASP A 44 -7.25 -11.86 -24.98
CA ASP A 44 -6.11 -12.43 -24.24
C ASP A 44 -4.82 -11.88 -24.86
N GLN A 45 -4.55 -10.59 -24.65
CA GLN A 45 -3.24 -10.02 -24.91
C GLN A 45 -2.31 -10.57 -23.83
N LYS A 46 -1.55 -11.61 -24.19
CA LYS A 46 -0.37 -12.06 -23.43
C LYS A 46 0.41 -10.81 -23.00
N PRO A 47 0.50 -10.47 -21.69
CA PRO A 47 1.24 -9.29 -21.30
C PRO A 47 2.70 -9.51 -21.71
N LEU A 48 3.20 -8.64 -22.59
CA LEU A 48 4.65 -8.45 -22.77
C LEU A 48 5.27 -8.40 -21.38
N ARG A 49 6.36 -9.15 -21.14
CA ARG A 49 7.12 -9.22 -19.88
C ARG A 49 7.45 -7.82 -19.36
N THR A 50 6.49 -7.20 -18.69
CA THR A 50 6.61 -5.88 -18.11
C THR A 50 6.73 -6.14 -16.63
N PHE A 51 7.76 -5.57 -16.00
CA PHE A 51 7.91 -5.66 -14.56
C PHE A 51 6.61 -5.20 -13.89
N PRO A 52 6.03 -5.98 -12.96
CA PRO A 52 4.86 -5.55 -12.21
C PRO A 52 5.15 -4.22 -11.51
N ASN A 53 4.16 -3.34 -11.47
CA ASN A 53 4.23 -2.02 -10.86
C ASN A 53 4.62 -2.10 -9.37
N SER A 54 4.21 -3.15 -8.67
CA SER A 54 4.61 -3.42 -7.28
C SER A 54 6.14 -3.51 -7.11
N GLN A 55 6.82 -4.19 -8.04
CA GLN A 55 8.28 -4.30 -8.03
C GLN A 55 8.96 -2.97 -8.31
N LYS A 56 8.40 -2.11 -9.17
CA LYS A 56 8.96 -0.78 -9.45
C LYS A 56 8.96 0.11 -8.21
N ILE A 57 7.85 0.10 -7.46
CA ILE A 57 7.71 0.87 -6.21
C ILE A 57 8.68 0.34 -5.16
N LEU A 58 8.80 -1.00 -5.03
CA LEU A 58 9.71 -1.65 -4.11
C LEU A 58 11.18 -1.33 -4.43
N ILE A 59 11.59 -1.43 -5.70
CA ILE A 59 12.96 -1.10 -6.14
C ILE A 59 13.24 0.39 -5.92
N GLY A 60 12.27 1.27 -6.24
CA GLY A 60 12.38 2.70 -5.97
C GLY A 60 12.55 3.00 -4.48
N GLY A 61 11.78 2.33 -3.62
CA GLY A 61 11.89 2.40 -2.16
C GLY A 61 13.26 1.94 -1.66
N LEU A 62 13.73 0.76 -2.09
CA LEU A 62 15.04 0.22 -1.71
C LEU A 62 16.20 1.10 -2.18
N PHE A 63 16.12 1.64 -3.39
CA PHE A 63 17.12 2.56 -3.91
C PHE A 63 17.15 3.85 -3.07
N PHE A 64 15.98 4.42 -2.79
CA PHE A 64 15.86 5.61 -1.97
C PHE A 64 16.30 5.38 -0.52
N LEU A 65 15.98 4.24 0.08
CA LEU A 65 16.42 3.83 1.41
C LEU A 65 17.95 3.64 1.46
N SER A 66 18.55 3.04 0.43
CA SER A 66 20.00 2.88 0.35
C SER A 66 20.69 4.23 0.24
N PHE A 67 20.15 5.13 -0.57
CA PHE A 67 20.65 6.50 -0.72
C PHE A 67 20.51 7.30 0.60
N ALA A 68 19.33 7.27 1.23
CA ALA A 68 19.07 7.90 2.53
C ALA A 68 20.01 7.38 3.63
N SER A 69 20.21 6.06 3.70
CA SER A 69 21.14 5.42 4.62
C SER A 69 22.59 5.86 4.38
N HIS A 70 22.99 5.98 3.11
CA HIS A 70 24.33 6.44 2.75
C HIS A 70 24.58 7.90 3.17
N VAL A 71 23.63 8.80 2.92
CA VAL A 71 23.69 10.21 3.35
C VAL A 71 23.76 10.30 4.88
N THR A 72 22.94 9.53 5.57
CA THR A 72 22.92 9.48 7.04
C THR A 72 24.25 8.98 7.61
N ARG A 73 24.83 7.94 7.01
CA ARG A 73 26.14 7.42 7.42
C ARG A 73 27.24 8.47 7.24
N ARG A 74 27.21 9.23 6.14
CA ARG A 74 28.14 10.34 5.89
C ARG A 74 27.97 11.47 6.91
N ALA A 75 26.73 11.85 7.23
CA ALA A 75 26.42 12.90 8.20
C ALA A 75 26.86 12.50 9.63
N LEU A 76 26.51 11.28 10.05
CA LEU A 76 26.91 10.73 11.35
C LEU A 76 28.43 10.59 11.47
N ALA A 77 29.13 10.18 10.41
CA ALA A 77 30.59 10.10 10.42
C ALA A 77 31.25 11.47 10.66
N ARG A 78 30.74 12.54 10.02
CA ARG A 78 31.22 13.91 10.27
C ARG A 78 30.97 14.32 11.72
N ARG A 79 29.74 14.13 12.23
CA ARG A 79 29.39 14.46 13.62
C ARG A 79 30.23 13.69 14.63
N ARG A 80 30.51 12.41 14.36
CA ARG A 80 31.37 11.58 15.21
C ARG A 80 32.80 12.11 15.28
N LEU A 81 33.36 12.60 14.17
CA LEU A 81 34.70 13.20 14.17
C LEU A 81 34.74 14.50 14.98
N HIS A 82 33.69 15.32 14.92
CA HIS A 82 33.58 16.54 15.72
C HIS A 82 33.30 16.30 17.21
N ALA A 83 32.76 15.12 17.56
CA ALA A 83 32.49 14.74 18.94
C ALA A 83 33.72 14.14 19.67
N ILE A 84 34.81 13.82 18.95
CA ILE A 84 36.04 13.30 19.55
C ILE A 84 36.82 14.48 20.14
N PRO A 85 37.03 14.54 21.47
CA PRO A 85 37.78 15.62 22.09
C PRO A 85 39.26 15.55 21.66
N PRO A 86 39.95 16.70 21.53
CA PRO A 86 41.40 16.70 21.29
C PRO A 86 42.16 16.07 22.46
N PHE A 87 43.35 15.52 22.17
CA PHE A 87 44.20 14.75 23.11
C PHE A 87 44.55 15.43 24.45
N TYR A 88 44.27 16.74 24.60
CA TYR A 88 44.51 17.51 25.83
C TYR A 88 43.28 18.25 26.34
N SER A 89 42.07 17.76 26.05
CA SER A 89 40.86 18.30 26.68
C SER A 89 40.70 17.74 28.09
N SER A 90 41.25 18.43 29.10
CA SER A 90 41.11 18.10 30.53
C SER A 90 39.75 18.46 31.12
N SER A 91 38.84 19.03 30.33
CA SER A 91 37.51 19.43 30.77
C SER A 91 36.53 18.26 30.70
N VAL A 92 35.89 17.94 31.85
CA VAL A 92 34.73 17.05 31.96
C VAL A 92 33.54 17.51 31.10
N TYR A 93 33.53 18.79 30.69
CA TYR A 93 32.45 19.46 29.97
C TYR A 93 32.90 19.98 28.59
N HIS A 94 33.74 19.25 27.87
CA HIS A 94 34.04 19.62 26.48
C HIS A 94 32.78 19.49 25.61
N GLN A 95 32.16 20.62 25.28
CA GLN A 95 31.08 20.67 24.31
C GLN A 95 31.64 21.14 22.97
N PRO A 96 31.45 20.38 21.89
CA PRO A 96 31.83 20.85 20.57
C PRO A 96 31.08 22.16 20.26
N PRO A 97 31.75 23.21 19.76
CA PRO A 97 31.09 24.45 19.43
C PRO A 97 30.08 24.21 18.30
N GLY A 98 28.80 24.38 18.59
CA GLY A 98 27.72 24.14 17.61
C GLY A 98 26.41 24.81 18.04
N ASN A 99 25.65 25.30 17.05
CA ASN A 99 24.32 25.83 17.29
C ASN A 99 23.32 24.67 17.38
N GLY A 100 22.81 24.39 18.58
CA GLY A 100 21.86 23.30 18.82
C GLY A 100 20.56 23.40 18.01
N ALA A 101 20.09 24.62 17.70
CA ALA A 101 18.90 24.82 16.86
C ALA A 101 19.16 24.42 15.41
N LEU A 102 20.34 24.74 14.88
CA LEU A 102 20.74 24.37 13.52
C LEU A 102 20.96 22.84 13.43
N ASP A 103 21.57 22.25 14.46
CA ASP A 103 21.79 20.81 14.55
C ASP A 103 20.48 20.02 14.62
N ALA A 104 19.47 20.57 15.31
CA ALA A 104 18.13 20.00 15.40
C ALA A 104 17.38 20.02 14.07
N VAL A 105 17.47 21.11 13.29
CA VAL A 105 16.85 21.19 11.95
C VAL A 105 17.49 20.21 10.98
N GLU A 106 18.82 20.08 11.01
CA GLU A 106 19.53 19.08 10.22
C GLU A 106 19.14 17.66 10.64
N ALA A 107 19.09 17.38 11.96
CA ALA A 107 18.67 16.09 12.48
C ALA A 107 17.22 15.75 12.10
N PHE A 108 16.33 16.74 12.11
CA PHE A 108 14.95 16.58 11.68
C PHE A 108 14.86 16.18 10.21
N ASN A 109 15.58 16.86 9.31
CA ASN A 109 15.59 16.52 7.89
C ASN A 109 16.19 15.12 7.63
N ILE A 110 17.29 14.78 8.32
CA ILE A 110 17.89 13.44 8.26
C ILE A 110 16.86 12.39 8.73
N ALA A 111 16.11 12.67 9.79
CA ALA A 111 15.09 11.75 10.29
C ALA A 111 13.93 11.58 9.30
N THR A 112 13.39 12.66 8.72
CA THR A 112 12.23 12.56 7.82
C THR A 112 12.57 11.80 6.54
N ILE A 113 13.75 12.02 5.96
CA ILE A 113 14.19 11.29 4.76
C ILE A 113 14.32 9.79 5.07
N ASN A 114 14.88 9.41 6.21
CA ASN A 114 14.99 8.00 6.61
C ASN A 114 13.62 7.36 6.87
N VAL A 115 12.73 8.02 7.61
CA VAL A 115 11.37 7.50 7.88
C VAL A 115 10.56 7.39 6.59
N ALA A 116 10.61 8.42 5.73
CA ALA A 116 9.94 8.40 4.43
C ALA A 116 10.45 7.24 3.57
N SER A 117 11.76 6.94 3.60
CA SER A 117 12.33 5.85 2.83
C SER A 117 11.93 4.46 3.34
N ILE A 118 11.82 4.29 4.66
CA ILE A 118 11.30 3.06 5.27
C ILE A 118 9.83 2.89 4.91
N ALA A 119 9.02 3.96 5.00
CA ALA A 119 7.62 3.93 4.63
C ALA A 119 7.41 3.55 3.16
N MET A 120 8.18 4.13 2.24
CA MET A 120 8.13 3.81 0.81
C MET A 120 8.53 2.36 0.54
N THR A 121 9.58 1.87 1.18
CA THR A 121 10.04 0.48 1.06
C THR A 121 9.03 -0.49 1.64
N ALA A 122 8.45 -0.19 2.80
CA ALA A 122 7.42 -0.99 3.44
C ALA A 122 6.14 -1.05 2.60
N LEU A 123 5.72 0.08 2.02
CA LEU A 123 4.57 0.14 1.11
C LEU A 123 4.81 -0.71 -0.15
N GLY A 124 5.97 -0.55 -0.79
CA GLY A 124 6.37 -1.39 -1.94
C GLY A 124 6.48 -2.88 -1.57
N GLY A 125 7.01 -3.18 -0.38
CA GLY A 125 7.08 -4.51 0.22
C GLY A 125 5.72 -5.14 0.42
N ALA A 126 4.78 -4.40 1.00
CA ALA A 126 3.41 -4.84 1.21
C ALA A 126 2.69 -5.12 -0.12
N MET A 127 2.85 -4.24 -1.11
CA MET A 127 2.30 -4.45 -2.45
C MET A 127 2.87 -5.71 -3.12
N CYS A 128 4.18 -5.97 -2.97
CA CYS A 128 4.82 -7.15 -3.52
C CYS A 128 4.39 -8.44 -2.78
N ALA A 129 4.25 -8.40 -1.45
CA ALA A 129 3.87 -9.56 -0.64
C ALA A 129 2.40 -9.97 -0.83
N LEU A 130 1.54 -9.01 -1.11
CA LEU A 130 0.11 -9.24 -1.36
C LEU A 130 -0.21 -9.46 -2.85
N ASP A 131 0.80 -9.46 -3.72
CA ASP A 131 0.69 -9.57 -5.18
C ASP A 131 -0.30 -8.55 -5.79
N ILE A 132 -0.27 -7.31 -5.27
CA ILE A 132 -1.15 -6.21 -5.70
C ILE A 132 -0.44 -5.40 -6.77
N ASN A 133 -0.96 -5.40 -7.99
CA ASN A 133 -0.36 -4.69 -9.12
C ASN A 133 -1.16 -3.47 -9.61
N SER A 134 -2.40 -3.31 -9.14
CA SER A 134 -3.29 -2.17 -9.43
C SER A 134 -4.04 -1.69 -8.18
N VAL A 135 -4.61 -0.48 -8.28
CA VAL A 135 -5.41 0.12 -7.19
C VAL A 135 -6.70 -0.66 -6.94
N GLU A 136 -7.30 -1.21 -7.99
CA GLU A 136 -8.52 -2.01 -7.93
C GLU A 136 -8.27 -3.30 -7.15
N GLN A 137 -7.16 -3.98 -7.42
CA GLN A 137 -6.75 -5.17 -6.67
C GLN A 137 -6.47 -4.84 -5.19
N ALA A 138 -5.88 -3.67 -4.92
CA ALA A 138 -5.68 -3.20 -3.55
C ALA A 138 -7.01 -3.03 -2.81
N ARG A 139 -7.98 -2.36 -3.44
CA ARG A 139 -9.32 -2.15 -2.85
C ARG A 139 -10.05 -3.46 -2.61
N VAL A 140 -10.02 -4.37 -3.57
CA VAL A 140 -10.63 -5.70 -3.41
C VAL A 140 -9.95 -6.45 -2.27
N ARG A 141 -8.61 -6.46 -2.19
CA ARG A 141 -7.89 -7.20 -1.14
C ARG A 141 -8.14 -6.65 0.26
N VAL A 142 -8.21 -5.32 0.40
CA VAL A 142 -8.57 -4.64 1.65
C VAL A 142 -9.99 -5.02 2.04
N ARG A 143 -10.94 -4.94 1.10
CA ARG A 143 -12.35 -5.31 1.32
C ARG A 143 -12.51 -6.77 1.72
N THR A 144 -11.83 -7.69 1.04
CA THR A 144 -11.81 -9.12 1.40
C THR A 144 -11.19 -9.37 2.77
N GLY A 145 -10.20 -8.58 3.18
CA GLY A 145 -9.62 -8.66 4.52
C GLY A 145 -10.57 -8.22 5.63
N MET A 146 -11.60 -7.43 5.31
CA MET A 146 -12.58 -6.89 6.25
C MET A 146 -13.89 -7.69 6.29
N GLY A 147 -13.95 -8.84 5.60
CA GLY A 147 -15.15 -9.70 5.59
C GLY A 147 -16.30 -9.20 4.72
N ILE A 148 -16.13 -8.08 4.01
CA ILE A 148 -17.12 -7.59 3.05
C ILE A 148 -17.03 -8.48 1.80
N SER A 149 -18.14 -9.17 1.53
CA SER A 149 -18.22 -10.28 0.59
C SER A 149 -17.70 -9.94 -0.82
N GLN A 150 -16.97 -10.88 -1.38
CA GLN A 150 -16.34 -10.77 -2.69
C GLN A 150 -17.39 -10.54 -3.80
N GLY A 151 -17.42 -9.34 -4.38
CA GLY A 151 -18.21 -9.05 -5.59
C GLY A 151 -19.59 -8.43 -5.38
N VAL A 152 -20.00 -8.14 -4.15
CA VAL A 152 -21.24 -7.39 -3.87
C VAL A 152 -20.88 -5.92 -3.59
N PRO A 153 -21.55 -4.93 -4.21
CA PRO A 153 -21.37 -3.53 -3.81
C PRO A 153 -21.73 -3.42 -2.32
N PRO A 154 -20.91 -2.72 -1.52
CA PRO A 154 -21.13 -2.63 -0.09
C PRO A 154 -22.52 -2.06 0.18
N THR A 155 -23.16 -2.60 1.20
CA THR A 155 -24.43 -2.07 1.67
C THR A 155 -24.17 -0.71 2.32
N GLU A 156 -25.11 0.23 2.22
CA GLU A 156 -24.98 1.58 2.80
C GLU A 156 -24.65 1.53 4.32
N GLU A 157 -25.09 0.47 4.99
CA GLU A 157 -24.82 0.18 6.40
C GLU A 157 -23.35 -0.21 6.67
N GLU A 158 -22.71 -0.98 5.77
CA GLU A 158 -21.32 -1.42 5.91
C GLU A 158 -20.33 -0.27 5.65
N GLU A 159 -20.62 0.60 4.68
CA GLU A 159 -19.82 1.81 4.43
C GLU A 159 -19.88 2.75 5.63
N LYS A 160 -21.06 2.93 6.22
CA LYS A 160 -21.28 3.78 7.38
C LYS A 160 -20.59 3.24 8.64
N GLN A 161 -20.59 1.93 8.86
CA GLN A 161 -19.84 1.31 9.96
C GLN A 161 -18.34 1.50 9.79
N PHE A 162 -17.82 1.37 8.57
CA PHE A 162 -16.41 1.61 8.29
C PHE A 162 -15.98 3.05 8.55
N GLU A 163 -16.78 4.03 8.13
CA GLU A 163 -16.51 5.44 8.41
C GLU A 163 -16.49 5.72 9.92
N GLN A 164 -17.42 5.12 10.68
CA GLN A 164 -17.47 5.25 12.15
C GLN A 164 -16.28 4.59 12.84
N ASP A 165 -15.87 3.39 12.41
CA ASP A 165 -14.70 2.70 12.96
C ASP A 165 -13.41 3.49 12.67
N ILE A 166 -13.30 4.11 11.49
CA ILE A 166 -12.20 5.02 11.17
C ILE A 166 -12.25 6.25 12.06
N GLU A 167 -13.41 6.88 12.21
CA GLU A 167 -13.56 8.07 13.03
C GLU A 167 -13.24 7.80 14.50
N GLU A 168 -13.71 6.69 15.07
CA GLU A 168 -13.38 6.29 16.45
C GLU A 168 -11.89 5.98 16.58
N TRP A 169 -11.29 5.29 15.61
CA TRP A 169 -9.86 4.98 15.66
C TRP A 169 -8.99 6.24 15.53
N VAL A 170 -9.30 7.13 14.59
CA VAL A 170 -8.64 8.43 14.42
C VAL A 170 -8.84 9.30 15.66
N GLY A 171 -10.07 9.33 16.18
CA GLY A 171 -10.43 9.99 17.43
C GLY A 171 -9.58 9.47 18.57
N LYS A 172 -9.51 8.16 18.78
CA LYS A 172 -8.70 7.54 19.84
C LYS A 172 -7.20 7.79 19.68
N MET A 173 -6.71 7.95 18.46
CA MET A 173 -5.31 8.30 18.20
C MET A 173 -5.02 9.77 18.52
N LEU A 174 -5.97 10.68 18.25
CA LEU A 174 -5.88 12.11 18.56
C LEU A 174 -6.15 12.43 20.05
N ASP A 175 -7.06 11.68 20.66
CA ASP A 175 -7.60 11.93 21.99
C ASP A 175 -6.76 11.29 23.11
N LYS A 176 -5.91 10.32 22.76
CA LYS A 176 -4.91 9.74 23.66
C LYS A 176 -3.76 10.72 23.92
N LYS A 177 -4.02 11.73 24.76
CA LYS A 177 -3.11 12.22 25.80
C LYS A 177 -1.82 12.99 25.39
N ASP A 178 -1.32 12.83 24.17
CA ASP A 178 -0.06 13.42 23.73
C ASP A 178 -0.18 14.93 23.50
N ILE A 179 -1.27 15.41 22.91
CA ILE A 179 -1.47 16.86 22.69
C ILE A 179 -1.68 17.59 24.03
N GLY A 180 -2.40 16.97 24.97
CA GLY A 180 -2.67 17.53 26.29
C GLY A 180 -1.44 17.63 27.19
N GLU A 181 -0.61 16.58 27.22
CA GLU A 181 0.64 16.59 28.00
C GLU A 181 1.73 17.45 27.37
N ILE A 182 1.83 17.51 26.04
CA ILE A 182 2.75 18.42 25.33
C ILE A 182 2.39 19.87 25.65
N LYS A 183 1.10 20.24 25.62
CA LYS A 183 0.64 21.58 26.04
C LYS A 183 1.08 21.91 27.47
N LYS A 184 0.86 20.98 28.41
CA LYS A 184 1.15 21.19 29.83
C LYS A 184 2.65 21.35 30.09
N LYS A 185 3.50 20.61 29.38
CA LYS A 185 4.97 20.72 29.48
C LYS A 185 5.51 21.99 28.82
N VAL A 186 4.92 22.44 27.71
CA VAL A 186 5.28 23.71 27.06
C VAL A 186 4.90 24.90 27.94
N GLU A 187 3.74 24.89 28.59
CA GLU A 187 3.34 25.95 29.53
C GLU A 187 4.21 25.97 30.78
N ALA A 188 4.56 24.81 31.33
CA ALA A 188 5.50 24.73 32.46
C ALA A 188 6.90 25.29 32.09
N ALA A 189 7.43 24.93 30.92
CA ALA A 189 8.73 25.43 30.44
C ALA A 189 8.72 26.96 30.21
N LYS A 190 7.59 27.52 29.74
CA LYS A 190 7.43 28.97 29.55
C LYS A 190 7.38 29.74 30.87
N LEU A 191 6.74 29.16 31.89
CA LEU A 191 6.69 29.74 33.25
C LEU A 191 8.06 29.71 33.95
N GLU A 192 8.83 28.63 33.77
CA GLU A 192 10.18 28.56 34.32
C GLU A 192 11.17 29.50 33.62
N ALA A 193 10.99 29.76 32.31
CA ALA A 193 11.77 30.75 31.59
C ALA A 193 11.47 32.19 32.07
N SER A 194 10.19 32.51 32.30
CA SER A 194 9.75 33.83 32.78
C SER A 194 10.17 34.14 34.22
N LYS A 195 10.54 33.14 35.02
CA LYS A 195 10.96 33.33 36.43
C LYS A 195 12.47 33.51 36.56
N LYS A 196 13.22 33.33 35.47
CA LYS A 196 14.69 33.46 35.40
C LYS A 196 15.15 34.78 34.77
N GLU A 197 14.25 35.55 34.19
CA GLU A 197 14.43 36.98 33.86
C GLU A 197 13.97 37.85 35.05
#